data_AF-A0A0Q7ZL16-F1
#
_entry.id   AF-A0A0Q7ZL16-F1
#
_cell.length_a   1.000
_cell.length_b   1.000
_cell.length_c   1.000
_cell.angle_alpha   90.00
_cell.angle_beta   90.00
_cell.angle_gamma   90.00
#
_symmetry.space_group_name_H-M   'P 1'
#
loop_
_entity.id
_entity.type
_entity.pdbx_description
1 polymer ?
#
loop_
_entity_poly.entity_id
_entity_poly.type
_entity_poly.pdbx_seq_one_letter_code
_entity_poly.pdbx_strand_id
1 'polypeptide(L)'
;MTTDTALHAADAVFMAEQSVGRARRVVDELHTTINSALQVLDDAELDSAKARLSDRGDYYLEAAGEHLSRLQRRCSDNAELVDELTGHLERASHAIADAHDLLQEADTSDPELASEVAQLKPRLAVVGEMIDLAKPMARLTAQHIDSAQLAAQQVTPPALLEPVTLERSIATAGKELGRADEDVRLLENVVDHAAASARQSAGIATEITDNARRRMAEQSRGQIPRQAAPAVGSLAR
;
A
#
# COMPACT_ATOMS: atom_id res chain seq x y z
N MET A 1 29.08 13.99 11.28
CA MET A 1 27.63 14.26 11.40
C MET A 1 26.96 14.45 10.05
N THR A 2 27.61 15.02 9.03
CA THR A 2 26.97 15.33 7.73
C THR A 2 26.62 14.11 6.87
N THR A 3 27.45 13.06 6.91
CA THR A 3 27.18 11.76 6.27
C THR A 3 26.05 10.97 6.93
N ASP A 4 25.72 11.32 8.18
CA ASP A 4 24.73 10.60 8.98
C ASP A 4 23.31 10.94 8.48
N THR A 5 23.00 12.23 8.28
CA THR A 5 21.68 12.69 7.83
C THR A 5 21.28 12.12 6.46
N ALA A 6 22.21 12.05 5.51
CA ALA A 6 21.95 11.49 4.18
C ALA A 6 21.69 9.97 4.22
N LEU A 7 22.36 9.23 5.12
CA LEU A 7 22.11 7.82 5.34
C LEU A 7 20.75 7.58 5.98
N HIS A 8 20.37 8.38 6.99
CA HIS A 8 19.05 8.31 7.59
C HIS A 8 17.93 8.65 6.58
N ALA A 9 18.18 9.62 5.68
CA ALA A 9 17.25 9.93 4.60
C ALA A 9 17.09 8.73 3.64
N ALA A 10 18.19 8.06 3.29
CA ALA A 10 18.14 6.86 2.46
C ALA A 10 17.35 5.72 3.15
N ASP A 11 17.55 5.51 4.45
CA ASP A 11 16.77 4.54 5.24
C ASP A 11 15.28 4.86 5.22
N ALA A 12 14.89 6.13 5.39
CA ALA A 12 13.51 6.56 5.30
C ALA A 12 12.91 6.31 3.90
N VAL A 13 13.68 6.53 2.82
CA VAL A 13 13.26 6.19 1.45
C VAL A 13 13.02 4.69 1.28
N PHE A 14 13.88 3.83 1.84
CA PHE A 14 13.68 2.39 1.78
C PHE A 14 12.43 1.94 2.56
N MET A 15 12.16 2.57 3.70
CA MET A 15 10.94 2.30 4.48
C MET A 15 9.67 2.73 3.71
N ALA A 16 9.72 3.86 3.01
CA ALA A 16 8.65 4.30 2.12
C ALA A 16 8.42 3.30 0.98
N GLU A 17 9.48 2.89 0.27
CA GLU A 17 9.41 1.91 -0.81
C GLU A 17 8.80 0.58 -0.35
N GLN A 18 9.26 0.05 0.79
CA GLN A 18 8.72 -1.19 1.33
C GLN A 18 7.24 -1.04 1.69
N SER A 19 6.85 0.08 2.30
CA SER A 19 5.47 0.32 2.73
C SER A 19 4.53 0.45 1.53
N VAL A 20 4.93 1.18 0.49
CA VAL A 20 4.17 1.27 -0.78
C VAL A 20 4.11 -0.09 -1.48
N GLY A 21 5.20 -0.86 -1.50
CA GLY A 21 5.20 -2.21 -2.07
C GLY A 21 4.31 -3.21 -1.32
N ARG A 22 4.09 -3.00 -0.01
CA ARG A 22 3.08 -3.75 0.76
C ARG A 22 1.66 -3.28 0.44
N ALA A 23 1.42 -1.97 0.42
CA ALA A 23 0.13 -1.41 0.02
C ALA A 23 -0.32 -1.96 -1.34
N ARG A 24 0.57 -1.98 -2.34
CA ARG A 24 0.30 -2.53 -3.67
C ARG A 24 -0.20 -3.99 -3.62
N ARG A 25 0.45 -4.85 -2.85
CA ARG A 25 0.04 -6.26 -2.72
C ARG A 25 -1.35 -6.41 -2.08
N VAL A 26 -1.65 -5.57 -1.10
CA VAL A 26 -2.98 -5.55 -0.47
C VAL A 26 -4.05 -5.10 -1.47
N VAL A 27 -3.74 -4.13 -2.35
CA VAL A 27 -4.66 -3.73 -3.43
C VAL A 27 -4.93 -4.88 -4.41
N ASP A 28 -3.90 -5.62 -4.81
CA ASP A 28 -4.04 -6.81 -5.69
C ASP A 28 -4.97 -7.88 -5.04
N GLU A 29 -4.81 -8.09 -3.72
CA GLU A 29 -5.63 -9.03 -2.95
C GLU A 29 -7.07 -8.53 -2.76
N LEU A 30 -7.23 -7.23 -2.53
CA LEU A 30 -8.54 -6.58 -2.40
C LEU A 30 -9.33 -6.68 -3.72
N HIS A 31 -8.69 -6.42 -4.86
CA HIS A 31 -9.32 -6.59 -6.17
C HIS A 31 -9.78 -8.04 -6.40
N THR A 32 -8.94 -9.02 -6.03
CA THR A 32 -9.30 -10.45 -6.13
C THR A 32 -10.49 -10.80 -5.23
N THR A 33 -10.52 -10.27 -4.01
CA THR A 33 -11.53 -10.59 -3.00
C THR A 33 -12.87 -9.89 -3.30
N ILE A 34 -12.86 -8.67 -3.83
CA ILE A 34 -14.06 -7.98 -4.33
C ILE A 34 -14.66 -8.73 -5.52
N ASN A 35 -13.84 -9.17 -6.49
CA ASN A 35 -14.34 -10.00 -7.59
C ASN A 35 -14.96 -11.31 -7.11
N SER A 36 -14.37 -11.95 -6.08
CA SER A 36 -15.00 -13.12 -5.44
C SER A 36 -16.32 -12.78 -4.77
N ALA A 37 -16.47 -11.60 -4.16
CA ALA A 37 -17.71 -11.15 -3.54
C ALA A 37 -18.80 -10.89 -4.59
N LEU A 38 -18.45 -10.29 -5.73
CA LEU A 38 -19.35 -10.07 -6.86
C LEU A 38 -19.87 -11.40 -7.43
N GLN A 39 -19.01 -12.42 -7.59
CA GLN A 39 -19.44 -13.75 -8.02
C GLN A 39 -20.44 -14.40 -7.06
N VAL A 40 -20.21 -14.27 -5.74
CA VAL A 40 -21.16 -14.77 -4.72
C VAL A 40 -22.50 -14.06 -4.82
N LEU A 41 -22.49 -12.78 -5.19
CA LEU A 41 -23.71 -12.02 -5.39
C LEU A 41 -24.45 -12.43 -6.67
N ASP A 42 -23.73 -12.70 -7.76
CA ASP A 42 -24.33 -13.21 -9.00
C ASP A 42 -25.05 -14.56 -8.74
N ASP A 43 -24.44 -15.44 -7.93
CA ASP A 43 -25.08 -16.68 -7.49
C ASP A 43 -26.36 -16.41 -6.67
N ALA A 44 -26.32 -15.44 -5.76
CA ALA A 44 -27.48 -15.04 -4.96
C ALA A 44 -28.62 -14.48 -5.83
N GLU A 45 -28.29 -13.65 -6.82
CA GLU A 45 -29.25 -13.08 -7.77
C GLU A 45 -29.89 -14.19 -8.61
N LEU A 46 -29.08 -15.14 -9.10
CA LEU A 46 -29.56 -16.27 -9.88
C LEU A 46 -30.54 -17.14 -9.08
N ASP A 47 -30.22 -17.48 -7.83
CA ASP A 47 -31.10 -18.29 -7.00
C ASP A 47 -32.35 -17.51 -6.55
N SER A 48 -32.24 -16.20 -6.28
CA SER A 48 -33.41 -15.34 -6.07
C SER A 48 -34.35 -15.33 -7.28
N ALA A 49 -33.81 -15.27 -8.50
CA ALA A 49 -34.61 -15.36 -9.72
C ALA A 49 -35.26 -16.75 -9.90
N LYS A 50 -34.53 -17.84 -9.63
CA LYS A 50 -35.09 -19.20 -9.68
C LYS A 50 -36.22 -19.41 -8.68
N ALA A 51 -36.12 -18.81 -7.49
CA ALA A 51 -37.16 -18.90 -6.47
C ALA A 51 -38.53 -18.42 -6.97
N ARG A 52 -38.54 -17.43 -7.86
CA ARG A 52 -39.78 -16.87 -8.46
C ARG A 52 -40.37 -17.71 -9.58
N LEU A 53 -39.56 -18.56 -10.20
CA LEU A 53 -39.90 -19.29 -11.43
C LEU A 53 -40.09 -20.79 -11.19
N SER A 54 -39.86 -21.27 -9.96
CA SER A 54 -39.85 -22.69 -9.62
C SER A 54 -40.85 -23.03 -8.52
N ASP A 55 -41.44 -24.23 -8.61
CA ASP A 55 -42.26 -24.82 -7.55
C ASP A 55 -41.46 -25.13 -6.27
N ARG A 56 -40.13 -25.05 -6.34
CA ARG A 56 -39.19 -25.17 -5.20
C ARG A 56 -38.69 -23.82 -4.70
N GLY A 57 -39.56 -22.80 -4.71
CA GLY A 57 -39.22 -21.42 -4.33
C GLY A 57 -38.45 -21.33 -3.00
N ASP A 58 -38.95 -22.00 -1.97
CA ASP A 58 -38.35 -21.99 -0.61
C ASP A 58 -36.89 -22.47 -0.60
N TYR A 59 -36.56 -23.52 -1.37
CA TYR A 59 -35.21 -24.05 -1.47
C TYR A 59 -34.23 -23.03 -2.08
N TYR A 60 -34.66 -22.31 -3.12
CA TYR A 60 -33.82 -21.31 -3.76
C TYR A 60 -33.71 -20.02 -2.94
N LEU A 61 -34.74 -19.67 -2.16
CA LEU A 61 -34.65 -18.57 -1.19
C LEU A 61 -33.65 -18.89 -0.07
N GLU A 62 -33.66 -20.12 0.45
CA GLU A 62 -32.67 -20.59 1.43
C GLU A 62 -31.24 -20.51 0.85
N ALA A 63 -31.03 -21.01 -0.38
CA ALA A 63 -29.74 -20.93 -1.07
C ALA A 63 -29.27 -19.48 -1.27
N ALA A 64 -30.14 -18.58 -1.73
CA ALA A 64 -29.81 -17.16 -1.87
C ALA A 64 -29.42 -16.52 -0.51
N GLY A 65 -30.09 -16.91 0.58
CA GLY A 65 -29.72 -16.52 1.95
C GLY A 65 -28.35 -17.02 2.39
N GLU A 66 -27.97 -18.24 2.01
CA GLU A 66 -26.61 -18.75 2.24
C GLU A 66 -25.56 -17.94 1.46
N HIS A 67 -25.84 -17.59 0.20
CA HIS A 67 -24.95 -16.74 -0.59
C HIS A 67 -24.76 -15.37 0.06
N LEU A 68 -25.81 -14.73 0.58
CA LEU A 68 -25.68 -13.49 1.33
C LEU A 68 -24.88 -13.64 2.63
N SER A 69 -25.01 -14.78 3.32
CA SER A 69 -24.17 -15.07 4.50
C SER A 69 -22.68 -15.25 4.14
N ARG A 70 -22.38 -15.78 2.94
CA ARG A 70 -21.01 -15.81 2.40
C ARG A 70 -20.54 -14.42 2.00
N LEU A 71 -21.41 -13.61 1.39
CA LEU A 71 -21.13 -12.23 1.02
C LEU A 71 -20.76 -11.38 2.25
N GLN A 72 -21.49 -11.52 3.35
CA GLN A 72 -21.17 -10.83 4.61
C GLN A 72 -19.75 -11.13 5.10
N ARG A 73 -19.31 -12.40 5.02
CA ARG A 73 -17.93 -12.79 5.35
C ARG A 73 -16.93 -12.18 4.39
N ARG A 74 -17.20 -12.19 3.08
CA ARG A 74 -16.34 -11.55 2.09
C ARG A 74 -16.20 -10.05 2.31
N CYS A 75 -17.27 -9.35 2.69
CA CYS A 75 -17.19 -7.94 3.05
C CYS A 75 -16.34 -7.72 4.31
N SER A 76 -16.42 -8.61 5.31
CA SER A 76 -15.51 -8.56 6.46
C SER A 76 -14.04 -8.76 6.06
N ASP A 77 -13.74 -9.77 5.24
CA ASP A 77 -12.37 -10.00 4.71
C ASP A 77 -11.87 -8.74 3.97
N ASN A 78 -12.70 -8.15 3.11
CA ASN A 78 -12.37 -6.92 2.38
C ASN A 78 -12.15 -5.72 3.32
N ALA A 79 -12.92 -5.59 4.40
CA ALA A 79 -12.75 -4.51 5.38
C ALA A 79 -11.40 -4.62 6.12
N GLU A 80 -10.98 -5.83 6.48
CA GLU A 80 -9.66 -6.08 7.08
C GLU A 80 -8.53 -5.70 6.12
N LEU A 81 -8.64 -6.06 4.84
CA LEU A 81 -7.67 -5.66 3.81
C LEU A 81 -7.59 -4.14 3.63
N VAL A 82 -8.72 -3.44 3.67
CA VAL A 82 -8.73 -1.96 3.55
C VAL A 82 -8.08 -1.29 4.77
N ASP A 83 -8.26 -1.84 5.97
CA ASP A 83 -7.56 -1.35 7.17
C ASP A 83 -6.05 -1.58 7.06
N GLU A 84 -5.61 -2.77 6.63
CA GLU A 84 -4.20 -3.08 6.40
C GLU A 84 -3.57 -2.14 5.37
N LEU A 85 -4.25 -1.94 4.23
CA LEU A 85 -3.86 -0.99 3.19
C LEU A 85 -3.68 0.42 3.77
N THR A 86 -4.67 0.90 4.52
CA THR A 86 -4.63 2.23 5.15
C THR A 86 -3.41 2.35 6.06
N GLY A 87 -3.13 1.32 6.86
CA GLY A 87 -1.93 1.25 7.70
C GLY A 87 -0.62 1.32 6.90
N HIS A 88 -0.55 0.68 5.73
CA HIS A 88 0.62 0.78 4.85
C HIS A 88 0.78 2.16 4.21
N LEU A 89 -0.31 2.79 3.76
CA LEU A 89 -0.29 4.13 3.20
C LEU A 89 0.13 5.17 4.25
N GLU A 90 -0.33 5.03 5.51
CA GLU A 90 0.10 5.91 6.59
C GLU A 90 1.58 5.75 6.93
N ARG A 91 2.09 4.51 7.01
CA ARG A 91 3.53 4.26 7.19
C ARG A 91 4.37 4.84 6.06
N ALA A 92 3.93 4.69 4.81
CA ALA A 92 4.62 5.26 3.66
C ALA A 92 4.63 6.80 3.71
N SER A 93 3.50 7.42 4.06
CA SER A 93 3.35 8.87 4.19
C SER A 93 4.30 9.43 5.27
N HIS A 94 4.40 8.79 6.44
CA HIS A 94 5.35 9.19 7.48
C HIS A 94 6.80 9.04 7.01
N ALA A 95 7.16 7.91 6.41
CA ALA A 95 8.52 7.69 5.94
C ALA A 95 8.96 8.69 4.84
N ILE A 96 8.02 9.14 3.99
CA ILE A 96 8.30 10.19 2.99
C ILE A 96 8.49 11.55 3.64
N ALA A 97 7.67 11.89 4.63
CA ALA A 97 7.83 13.13 5.40
C ALA A 97 9.21 13.15 6.09
N ASP A 98 9.57 12.07 6.79
CA ASP A 98 10.88 11.92 7.43
C ASP A 98 12.02 12.06 6.42
N ALA A 99 11.93 11.37 5.27
CA ALA A 99 12.93 11.48 4.21
C ALA A 99 13.02 12.92 3.67
N HIS A 100 11.89 13.60 3.52
CA HIS A 100 11.86 14.98 3.04
C HIS A 100 12.58 15.92 3.99
N ASP A 101 12.26 15.86 5.29
CA ASP A 101 12.85 16.71 6.33
C ASP A 101 14.37 16.46 6.43
N LEU A 102 14.80 15.21 6.44
CA LEU A 102 16.23 14.84 6.47
C LEU A 102 16.97 15.34 5.22
N LEU A 103 16.35 15.31 4.03
CA LEU A 103 16.95 15.85 2.81
C LEU A 103 16.98 17.38 2.76
N GLN A 104 16.16 18.07 3.55
CA GLN A 104 16.28 19.52 3.72
C GLN A 104 17.49 19.89 4.58
N GLU A 105 17.78 19.06 5.59
CA GLU A 105 18.90 19.26 6.52
C GLU A 105 20.25 18.72 6.00
N ALA A 106 20.24 17.91 4.94
CA ALA A 106 21.44 17.32 4.38
C ALA A 106 22.46 18.40 3.93
N ASP A 107 23.71 18.26 4.39
CA ASP A 107 24.81 19.11 3.95
C ASP A 107 25.17 18.82 2.49
N THR A 108 24.93 19.80 1.62
CA THR A 108 25.17 19.73 0.17
C THR A 108 26.50 20.35 -0.26
N SER A 109 27.44 20.50 0.68
CA SER A 109 28.81 20.96 0.38
C SER A 109 29.58 19.99 -0.53
N ASP A 110 29.21 18.70 -0.53
CA ASP A 110 29.71 17.71 -1.47
C ASP A 110 28.89 17.74 -2.78
N PRO A 111 29.49 18.03 -3.95
CA PRO A 111 28.78 18.09 -5.22
C PRO A 111 28.08 16.80 -5.65
N GLU A 112 28.63 15.63 -5.30
CA GLU A 112 28.00 14.34 -5.64
C GLU A 112 26.72 14.15 -4.84
N LEU A 113 26.80 14.34 -3.52
CA LEU A 113 25.63 14.28 -2.63
C LEU A 113 24.59 15.35 -2.97
N ALA A 114 25.02 16.56 -3.33
CA ALA A 114 24.12 17.63 -3.75
C ALA A 114 23.30 17.24 -4.99
N SER A 115 23.93 16.58 -5.96
CA SER A 115 23.27 16.07 -7.17
C SER A 115 22.24 14.98 -6.83
N GLU A 116 22.60 14.01 -5.99
CA GLU A 116 21.71 12.91 -5.58
C GLU A 116 20.48 13.44 -4.82
N VAL A 117 20.70 14.35 -3.86
CA VAL A 117 19.63 15.01 -3.09
C VAL A 117 18.71 15.80 -4.02
N ALA A 118 19.27 16.54 -4.99
CA ALA A 118 18.48 17.30 -5.97
C ALA A 118 17.64 16.39 -6.88
N GLN A 119 18.10 15.17 -7.18
CA GLN A 119 17.35 14.19 -7.94
C GLN A 119 16.27 13.47 -7.12
N LEU A 120 16.52 13.24 -5.83
CA LEU A 120 15.63 12.48 -4.96
C LEU A 120 14.42 13.29 -4.50
N LYS A 121 14.60 14.58 -4.15
CA LYS A 121 13.54 15.48 -3.68
C LYS A 121 12.27 15.50 -4.57
N PRO A 122 12.36 15.76 -5.89
CA PRO A 122 11.15 15.80 -6.73
C PRO A 122 10.47 14.44 -6.85
N ARG A 123 11.23 13.34 -6.82
CA ARG A 123 10.65 11.99 -6.91
C ARG A 123 9.89 11.61 -5.65
N LEU A 124 10.44 11.94 -4.48
CA LEU A 124 9.74 11.75 -3.20
C LEU A 124 8.46 12.57 -3.12
N ALA A 125 8.47 13.81 -3.63
CA ALA A 125 7.25 14.62 -3.71
C ALA A 125 6.16 13.92 -4.53
N VAL A 126 6.50 13.35 -5.70
CA VAL A 126 5.56 12.57 -6.52
C VAL A 126 5.02 11.35 -5.75
N VAL A 127 5.87 10.59 -5.05
CA VAL A 127 5.38 9.45 -4.25
C VAL A 127 4.41 9.92 -3.16
N GLY A 128 4.75 11.02 -2.47
CA GLY A 128 3.89 11.62 -1.45
C GLY A 128 2.52 12.02 -2.00
N GLU A 129 2.48 12.74 -3.13
CA GLU A 129 1.24 13.12 -3.80
C GLU A 129 0.39 11.90 -4.19
N MET A 130 1.00 10.83 -4.70
CA MET A 130 0.25 9.61 -5.04
C MET A 130 -0.32 8.92 -3.80
N ILE A 131 0.38 8.92 -2.67
CA ILE A 131 -0.15 8.38 -1.41
C ILE A 131 -1.29 9.23 -0.88
N ASP A 132 -1.18 10.55 -0.96
CA ASP A 132 -2.23 11.48 -0.56
C ASP A 132 -3.50 11.33 -1.42
N LEU A 133 -3.36 10.94 -2.69
CA LEU A 133 -4.47 10.55 -3.56
C LEU A 133 -5.03 9.15 -3.22
N ALA A 134 -4.17 8.19 -2.88
CA ALA A 134 -4.59 6.82 -2.57
C ALA A 134 -5.40 6.71 -1.26
N LYS A 135 -5.05 7.51 -0.24
CA LYS A 135 -5.73 7.50 1.07
C LYS A 135 -7.25 7.74 0.99
N PRO A 136 -7.76 8.80 0.33
CA PRO A 136 -9.20 9.00 0.20
C PRO A 136 -9.89 7.92 -0.66
N MET A 137 -9.20 7.35 -1.66
CA MET A 137 -9.74 6.23 -2.44
C MET A 137 -9.95 5.00 -1.56
N ALA A 138 -8.96 4.61 -0.75
CA ALA A 138 -9.09 3.50 0.19
C ALA A 138 -10.27 3.70 1.18
N ARG A 139 -10.49 4.95 1.62
CA ARG A 139 -11.65 5.28 2.49
C ARG A 139 -12.99 5.14 1.77
N LEU A 140 -13.09 5.53 0.50
CA LEU A 140 -14.30 5.34 -0.30
C LEU A 140 -14.58 3.85 -0.51
N THR A 141 -13.54 3.07 -0.83
CA THR A 141 -13.64 1.60 -0.92
C THR A 141 -14.19 1.00 0.38
N ALA A 142 -13.66 1.41 1.54
CA ALA A 142 -14.16 0.98 2.86
C ALA A 142 -15.66 1.26 3.01
N GLN A 143 -16.09 2.49 2.70
CA GLN A 143 -17.49 2.91 2.83
C GLN A 143 -18.43 2.09 1.94
N HIS A 144 -18.00 1.78 0.72
CA HIS A 144 -18.78 0.96 -0.20
C HIS A 144 -18.84 -0.51 0.26
N ILE A 145 -17.75 -1.07 0.78
CA ILE A 145 -17.74 -2.41 1.38
C ILE A 145 -18.67 -2.49 2.59
N ASP A 146 -18.59 -1.51 3.51
CA ASP A 146 -19.45 -1.43 4.69
C ASP A 146 -20.92 -1.32 4.28
N SER A 147 -21.23 -0.49 3.28
CA SER A 147 -22.59 -0.33 2.76
C SER A 147 -23.12 -1.61 2.12
N ALA A 148 -22.28 -2.34 1.38
CA ALA A 148 -22.63 -3.65 0.82
C ALA A 148 -22.88 -4.68 1.93
N GLN A 149 -22.05 -4.68 2.98
CA GLN A 149 -22.22 -5.56 4.12
C GLN A 149 -23.53 -5.29 4.86
N LEU A 150 -23.83 -4.02 5.14
CA LEU A 150 -25.08 -3.61 5.77
C LEU A 150 -26.29 -4.02 4.94
N ALA A 151 -26.23 -3.88 3.60
CA ALA A 151 -27.29 -4.35 2.72
C ALA A 151 -27.48 -5.87 2.85
N ALA A 152 -26.40 -6.66 2.84
CA ALA A 152 -26.45 -8.11 2.98
C ALA A 152 -26.97 -8.58 4.36
N GLN A 153 -26.76 -7.79 5.42
CA GLN A 153 -27.24 -8.08 6.78
C GLN A 153 -28.75 -7.83 6.97
N GLN A 154 -29.39 -7.05 6.09
CA GLN A 154 -30.83 -6.79 6.17
C GLN A 154 -31.68 -8.04 5.89
N VAL A 155 -31.09 -9.08 5.30
CA VAL A 155 -31.75 -10.36 5.04
C VAL A 155 -31.65 -11.24 6.29
N THR A 156 -32.71 -11.19 7.08
CA THR A 156 -32.93 -12.08 8.23
C THR A 156 -33.77 -13.30 7.83
N PRO A 157 -33.78 -14.40 8.61
CA PRO A 157 -34.60 -15.57 8.29
C PRO A 157 -36.10 -15.25 8.05
N PRO A 158 -36.74 -14.31 8.77
CA PRO A 158 -38.09 -13.85 8.41
C PRO A 158 -38.14 -13.07 7.08
N ALA A 159 -37.13 -12.27 6.76
CA ALA A 159 -37.06 -11.49 5.52
C ALA A 159 -36.81 -12.36 4.27
N LEU A 160 -36.23 -13.56 4.43
CA LEU A 160 -36.14 -14.54 3.34
C LEU A 160 -37.51 -14.99 2.82
N LEU A 161 -38.57 -14.85 3.63
CA LEU A 161 -39.95 -15.13 3.24
C LEU A 161 -40.58 -13.96 2.46
N GLU A 162 -39.88 -12.83 2.33
CA GLU A 162 -40.30 -11.65 1.57
C GLU A 162 -39.37 -11.42 0.37
N PRO A 163 -39.64 -12.02 -0.81
CA PRO A 163 -38.74 -11.98 -1.98
C PRO A 163 -38.28 -10.58 -2.39
N VAL A 164 -39.13 -9.57 -2.22
CA VAL A 164 -38.83 -8.17 -2.56
C VAL A 164 -37.72 -7.59 -1.67
N THR A 165 -37.62 -8.01 -0.41
CA THR A 165 -36.58 -7.54 0.51
C THR A 165 -35.22 -8.14 0.15
N LEU A 166 -35.21 -9.43 -0.20
CA LEU A 166 -34.03 -10.14 -0.69
C LEU A 166 -33.49 -9.52 -1.98
N GLU A 167 -34.34 -9.32 -2.98
CA GLU A 167 -33.96 -8.70 -4.26
C GLU A 167 -33.38 -7.29 -4.06
N ARG A 168 -33.99 -6.49 -3.17
CA ARG A 168 -33.48 -5.15 -2.85
C ARG A 168 -32.12 -5.19 -2.17
N SER A 169 -31.93 -6.13 -1.25
CA SER A 169 -30.65 -6.33 -0.58
C SER A 169 -29.56 -6.71 -1.58
N ILE A 170 -29.82 -7.71 -2.43
CA ILE A 170 -28.90 -8.15 -3.50
C ILE A 170 -28.53 -6.98 -4.42
N ALA A 171 -29.54 -6.26 -4.94
CA ALA A 171 -29.31 -5.13 -5.84
C ALA A 171 -28.52 -3.99 -5.17
N THR A 172 -28.79 -3.72 -3.90
CA THR A 172 -28.05 -2.68 -3.14
C THR A 172 -26.61 -3.12 -2.90
N ALA A 173 -26.40 -4.35 -2.43
CA ALA A 173 -25.06 -4.88 -2.20
C ALA A 173 -24.22 -4.91 -3.49
N GLY A 174 -24.82 -5.30 -4.62
CA GLY A 174 -24.13 -5.31 -5.92
C GLY A 174 -23.76 -3.94 -6.43
N LYS A 175 -24.65 -2.97 -6.25
CA LYS A 175 -24.33 -1.59 -6.59
C LYS A 175 -23.15 -1.06 -5.78
N GLU A 176 -23.12 -1.31 -4.48
CA GLU A 176 -22.03 -0.83 -3.63
C GLU A 176 -20.72 -1.61 -3.88
N LEU A 177 -20.76 -2.94 -4.08
CA LEU A 177 -19.57 -3.71 -4.46
C LEU A 177 -19.03 -3.31 -5.84
N GLY A 178 -19.89 -2.99 -6.80
CA GLY A 178 -19.46 -2.48 -8.10
C GLY A 178 -18.77 -1.11 -8.01
N ARG A 179 -19.16 -0.27 -7.05
CA ARG A 179 -18.44 0.98 -6.76
C ARG A 179 -17.10 0.71 -6.07
N ALA A 180 -17.08 -0.21 -5.11
CA ALA A 180 -15.84 -0.62 -4.45
C ALA A 180 -14.82 -1.19 -5.45
N ASP A 181 -15.27 -2.01 -6.42
CA ASP A 181 -14.43 -2.53 -7.50
C ASP A 181 -13.82 -1.41 -8.35
N GLU A 182 -14.62 -0.42 -8.75
CA GLU A 182 -14.13 0.73 -9.51
C GLU A 182 -13.14 1.57 -8.69
N ASP A 183 -13.42 1.83 -7.41
CA ASP A 183 -12.49 2.54 -6.53
C ASP A 183 -11.14 1.80 -6.42
N VAL A 184 -11.18 0.46 -6.34
CA VAL A 184 -9.97 -0.37 -6.26
C VAL A 184 -9.18 -0.36 -7.57
N ARG A 185 -9.83 -0.33 -8.73
CA ARG A 185 -9.13 -0.17 -10.02
C ARG A 185 -8.43 1.17 -10.12
N LEU A 186 -9.06 2.25 -9.65
CA LEU A 186 -8.43 3.57 -9.60
C LEU A 186 -7.24 3.58 -8.63
N LEU A 187 -7.43 2.99 -7.46
CA LEU A 187 -6.41 2.85 -6.43
C LEU A 187 -5.22 2.00 -6.92
N GLU A 188 -5.45 0.90 -7.64
CA GLU A 188 -4.41 0.06 -8.24
C GLU A 188 -3.50 0.90 -9.15
N ASN A 189 -4.09 1.71 -10.03
CA ASN A 189 -3.32 2.60 -10.88
C ASN A 189 -2.46 3.57 -10.06
N VAL A 190 -3.03 4.25 -9.06
CA VAL A 190 -2.28 5.24 -8.26
C VAL A 190 -1.16 4.57 -7.46
N VAL A 191 -1.44 3.45 -6.80
CA VAL A 191 -0.46 2.73 -5.97
C VAL A 191 0.63 2.08 -6.82
N ASP A 192 0.34 1.63 -8.04
CA ASP A 192 1.36 1.13 -8.96
C ASP A 192 2.32 2.21 -9.42
N HIS A 193 1.81 3.41 -9.72
CA HIS A 193 2.66 4.56 -10.04
C HIS A 193 3.50 4.97 -8.82
N ALA A 194 2.91 5.00 -7.62
CA ALA A 194 3.63 5.24 -6.38
C ALA A 194 4.75 4.21 -6.18
N ALA A 195 4.47 2.92 -6.40
CA ALA A 195 5.43 1.83 -6.23
C ALA A 195 6.56 1.88 -7.26
N ALA A 196 6.25 2.23 -8.51
CA ALA A 196 7.26 2.43 -9.54
C ALA A 196 8.18 3.62 -9.20
N SER A 197 7.60 4.75 -8.78
CA SER A 197 8.35 5.95 -8.39
C SER A 197 9.18 5.73 -7.12
N ALA A 198 8.62 5.06 -6.11
CA ALA A 198 9.32 4.74 -4.87
C ALA A 198 10.52 3.81 -5.11
N ARG A 199 10.39 2.82 -6.01
CA ARG A 199 11.52 1.96 -6.42
C ARG A 199 12.64 2.75 -7.11
N GLN A 200 12.30 3.72 -7.95
CA GLN A 200 13.30 4.60 -8.56
C GLN A 200 14.00 5.46 -7.51
N SER A 201 13.25 6.02 -6.56
CA SER A 201 13.80 6.77 -5.43
C SER A 201 14.74 5.91 -4.57
N ALA A 202 14.37 4.66 -4.30
CA ALA A 202 15.22 3.71 -3.56
C ALA A 202 16.52 3.35 -4.32
N GLY A 203 16.50 3.34 -5.65
CA GLY A 203 17.71 3.21 -6.46
C GLY A 203 18.70 4.35 -6.20
N ILE A 204 18.23 5.60 -6.18
CA ILE A 204 19.06 6.76 -5.87
C ILE A 204 19.54 6.74 -4.41
N ALA A 205 18.68 6.33 -3.47
CA ALA A 205 19.05 6.16 -2.07
C ALA A 205 20.17 5.12 -1.87
N THR A 206 20.20 4.09 -2.72
CA THR A 206 21.29 3.10 -2.75
C THR A 206 22.60 3.74 -3.20
N GLU A 207 22.58 4.58 -4.24
CA GLU A 207 23.75 5.33 -4.70
C GLU A 207 24.31 6.23 -3.59
N ILE A 208 23.44 6.97 -2.87
CA ILE A 208 23.81 7.79 -1.70
C ILE A 208 24.52 6.92 -0.65
N THR A 209 23.95 5.76 -0.34
CA THR A 209 24.47 4.84 0.68
C THR A 209 25.83 4.26 0.29
N ASP A 210 26.00 3.86 -0.97
CA ASP A 210 27.24 3.31 -1.49
C ASP A 210 28.34 4.38 -1.59
N ASN A 211 27.99 5.61 -1.96
CA ASN A 211 28.92 6.75 -1.98
C ASN A 211 29.35 7.16 -0.57
N ALA A 212 28.43 7.15 0.40
CA ALA A 212 28.77 7.34 1.81
C ALA A 212 29.74 6.25 2.30
N ARG A 213 29.47 4.97 2.01
CA ARG A 213 30.35 3.85 2.39
C ARG A 213 31.74 3.95 1.77
N ARG A 214 31.83 4.31 0.47
CA ARG A 214 33.11 4.53 -0.21
C ARG A 214 33.94 5.61 0.47
N ARG A 215 33.33 6.77 0.77
CA ARG A 215 34.01 7.89 1.47
C ARG A 215 34.50 7.49 2.86
N MET A 216 33.69 6.74 3.62
CA MET A 216 34.09 6.25 4.95
C MET A 216 35.28 5.27 4.88
N ALA A 217 35.31 4.41 3.86
CA ALA A 217 36.42 3.48 3.64
C ALA A 217 37.72 4.21 3.22
N GLU A 218 37.62 5.26 2.42
CA GLU A 218 38.76 6.10 2.00
C GLU A 218 39.33 6.92 3.17
N GLN A 219 38.48 7.52 4.00
CA GLN A 219 38.90 8.20 5.23
C GLN A 219 39.61 7.25 6.22
N SER A 220 39.12 6.02 6.34
CA SER A 220 39.73 4.99 7.20
C SER A 220 41.13 4.57 6.72
N ARG A 221 41.40 4.62 5.41
CA ARG A 221 42.73 4.31 4.84
C ARG A 221 43.72 5.47 4.97
N GLY A 222 43.25 6.72 4.96
CA GLY A 222 44.10 7.92 5.12
C GLY A 222 44.61 8.13 6.55
N GLN A 223 44.00 7.51 7.55
CA GLN A 223 44.31 7.70 8.98
C GLN A 223 45.36 6.74 9.56
N ILE A 224 45.97 5.84 8.78
CA ILE A 224 47.09 5.03 9.27
C ILE A 224 48.30 5.97 9.49
N PRO A 225 48.76 6.22 10.73
CA PRO A 225 49.96 7.00 10.94
C PRO A 225 51.12 6.21 10.36
N ARG A 226 51.80 6.75 9.35
CA ARG A 226 53.13 6.27 8.97
C ARG A 226 54.02 6.45 10.20
N GLN A 227 54.22 5.37 10.96
CA GLN A 227 55.27 5.32 11.97
C GLN A 227 56.58 5.62 11.24
N ALA A 228 57.17 6.78 11.57
CA ALA A 228 58.48 7.17 11.08
C ALA A 228 59.48 6.07 11.47
N ALA A 229 60.18 5.52 10.49
CA ALA A 229 61.23 4.54 10.71
C ALA A 229 62.30 5.12 11.65
N PRO A 230 62.83 4.34 12.61
CA PRO A 230 63.87 4.83 13.50
C PRO A 230 65.15 5.11 12.71
N ALA A 231 65.72 6.29 12.90
CA ALA A 231 66.99 6.69 12.31
C ALA A 231 68.12 5.76 12.80
N VAL A 232 68.74 5.04 11.86
CA VAL A 232 69.93 4.22 12.11
C VAL A 232 71.11 5.16 12.34
N GLY A 233 71.50 5.34 13.60
CA GLY A 233 72.72 6.05 13.98
C GLY A 233 73.97 5.23 13.61
N SER A 234 74.71 5.68 12.62
CA SER A 234 76.04 5.17 12.27
C SER A 234 77.09 5.81 13.18
N LEU A 235 77.73 5.00 14.05
CA LEU A 235 78.93 5.40 14.79
C LEU A 235 80.16 5.00 13.97
N ALA A 236 80.87 6.01 13.47
CA ALA A 236 82.16 5.89 12.82
C ALA A 236 83.27 5.49 13.82
N ARG A 237 84.23 4.70 13.33
CA ARG A 237 85.57 4.53 13.92
C ARG A 237 86.55 5.47 13.23
#